data_AF-A0A2G8LK37-F1
#
_entry.id   AF-A0A2G8LK37-F1
#
_cell.length_a   1.000
_cell.length_b   1.000
_cell.length_c   1.000
_cell.angle_alpha   90.00
_cell.angle_beta   90.00
_cell.angle_gamma   90.00
#
_symmetry.space_group_name_H-M   'P 1'
#
loop_
_entity.id
_entity.type
_entity.pdbx_description
1 polymer ?
#
loop_
_entity_poly.entity_id
_entity_poly.type
_entity_poly.pdbx_seq_one_letter_code
_entity_poly.pdbx_strand_id
1 'polypeptide(L)'
;MSYKASINVEHPTLITAYPASADPGELNLREPETISVLGGNAKSRRNLRWTFFSALAPGEKKLDDNFGMTSLQLTTVAEVGLYVIYPRQRGFQRGWVQYVRVILSECPKGYFHETGPCNGGPIVCQHGGVVNPRFPAGLCTCPPGYAGPLCQHPINADQFGNNGQFSLVDMLGTSGRGITISQSIPFGTTCAPGFWGVGCQKKCSDGFFGPGCAFVCHCVDRFCSVTGVCANGCDPSWQGPTCQYPVP
;
A
#
# COMPACT_ATOMS: atom_id res chain seq x y z
N MET A 1 5.14 -18.72 1.42
CA MET A 1 4.56 -18.13 0.19
C MET A 1 4.91 -16.65 0.18
N SER A 2 5.84 -16.22 -0.67
CA SER A 2 6.31 -14.84 -0.73
C SER A 2 5.30 -13.98 -1.48
N TYR A 3 4.55 -13.13 -0.77
CA TYR A 3 3.75 -12.07 -1.38
C TYR A 3 4.71 -11.07 -2.01
N LYS A 4 5.04 -11.23 -3.30
CA LYS A 4 5.72 -10.20 -4.08
C LYS A 4 4.73 -9.06 -4.30
N ALA A 5 4.77 -8.05 -3.44
CA ALA A 5 4.06 -6.79 -3.65
C ALA A 5 4.55 -6.19 -4.97
N SER A 6 3.77 -6.39 -6.03
CA SER A 6 4.07 -5.88 -7.35
C SER A 6 3.36 -4.52 -7.43
N ILE A 7 4.11 -3.43 -7.24
CA ILE A 7 3.54 -2.08 -7.17
C ILE A 7 3.09 -1.64 -8.57
N ASN A 8 1.78 -1.43 -8.74
CA ASN A 8 1.21 -0.76 -9.91
C ASN A 8 1.41 0.74 -9.75
N VAL A 9 2.02 1.39 -10.74
CA VAL A 9 2.40 2.83 -10.73
C VAL A 9 1.20 3.75 -10.95
N GLU A 10 0.07 3.43 -10.32
CA GLU A 10 -1.19 4.15 -10.54
C GLU A 10 -1.71 4.92 -9.32
N HIS A 11 -0.92 5.07 -8.24
CA HIS A 11 -1.30 5.84 -7.05
C HIS A 11 -0.11 6.69 -6.51
N PRO A 12 -0.33 7.66 -5.60
CA PRO A 12 0.77 8.32 -4.88
C PRO A 12 1.44 7.27 -4.00
N THR A 13 2.59 6.78 -4.48
CA THR A 13 3.27 5.61 -3.94
C THR A 13 4.08 5.99 -2.70
N LEU A 14 3.40 6.20 -1.58
CA LEU A 14 4.06 6.08 -0.27
C LEU A 14 4.36 4.60 -0.03
N ILE A 15 5.63 4.26 0.11
CA ILE A 15 6.10 2.93 0.48
C ILE A 15 6.66 3.04 1.88
N THR A 16 6.16 2.22 2.80
CA THR A 16 6.72 2.11 4.14
C THR A 16 7.71 0.97 4.15
N ALA A 17 8.99 1.30 4.28
CA ALA A 17 10.05 0.35 4.53
C ALA A 17 10.16 0.09 6.05
N TYR A 18 10.38 -1.16 6.43
CA TYR A 18 10.47 -1.56 7.83
C TYR A 18 11.90 -1.97 8.19
N PRO A 19 12.47 -1.43 9.28
CA PRO A 19 13.80 -1.84 9.72
C PRO A 19 13.77 -3.31 10.19
N ALA A 20 14.91 -3.97 10.06
CA ALA A 20 15.09 -5.35 10.50
C ALA A 20 14.94 -5.50 12.03
N SER A 21 15.41 -4.52 12.79
CA SER A 21 15.20 -4.42 14.23
C SER A 21 14.87 -3.00 14.69
N ALA A 22 14.64 -2.84 15.99
CA ALA A 22 14.45 -1.55 16.64
C ALA A 22 15.78 -0.85 16.99
N ASP A 23 16.93 -1.47 16.70
CA ASP A 23 18.25 -0.89 16.96
C ASP A 23 18.57 0.19 15.90
N PRO A 24 18.82 1.45 16.29
CA PRO A 24 19.23 2.51 15.37
C PRO A 24 20.52 2.21 14.59
N GLY A 25 21.37 1.30 15.09
CA GLY A 25 22.58 0.84 14.42
C GLY A 25 22.33 -0.16 13.30
N GLU A 26 21.15 -0.78 13.22
CA GLU A 26 20.83 -1.74 12.17
C GLU A 26 20.27 -1.04 10.93
N LEU A 27 21.10 -0.97 9.89
CA LEU A 27 20.76 -0.28 8.65
C LEU A 27 20.00 -1.15 7.64
N ASN A 28 19.70 -2.41 7.97
CA ASN A 28 19.04 -3.35 7.06
C ASN A 28 17.51 -3.24 7.15
N LEU A 29 16.84 -3.50 6.02
CA LEU A 29 15.40 -3.68 5.99
C LEU A 29 15.03 -5.14 6.30
N ARG A 30 13.92 -5.35 7.03
CA ARG A 30 13.46 -6.68 7.44
C ARG A 30 13.12 -7.58 6.26
N GLU A 31 12.45 -7.00 5.27
CA GLU A 31 12.08 -7.63 4.02
C GLU A 31 12.49 -6.66 2.91
N PRO A 32 13.20 -7.11 1.85
CA PRO A 32 13.50 -6.26 0.73
C PRO A 32 12.20 -5.78 0.07
N GLU A 33 11.99 -4.47 0.05
CA GLU A 33 10.82 -3.87 -0.57
C GLU A 33 11.10 -3.61 -2.05
N THR A 34 10.19 -4.04 -2.93
CA THR A 34 10.38 -3.88 -4.37
C THR A 34 9.52 -2.75 -4.91
N ILE A 35 10.15 -1.66 -5.36
CA ILE A 35 9.47 -0.67 -6.19
C ILE A 35 9.39 -1.23 -7.60
N SER A 36 8.19 -1.37 -8.17
CA SER A 36 8.01 -1.91 -9.53
C SER A 36 7.21 -0.95 -10.41
N VAL A 37 7.48 -1.02 -11.72
CA VAL A 37 6.75 -0.30 -12.77
C VAL A 37 5.99 -1.27 -13.65
N LEU A 38 4.69 -1.41 -13.37
CA LEU A 38 3.82 -2.37 -14.06
C LEU A 38 3.01 -1.77 -15.23
N GLY A 39 2.99 -0.44 -15.38
CA GLY A 39 2.24 0.27 -16.43
C GLY A 39 3.01 0.52 -17.73
N GLY A 40 2.28 0.66 -18.85
CA GLY A 40 2.84 0.99 -20.18
C GLY A 40 3.26 -0.21 -21.02
N ASN A 41 3.51 -0.01 -22.32
CA ASN A 41 3.92 -1.07 -23.23
C ASN A 41 5.40 -1.47 -23.01
N ALA A 42 5.80 -2.66 -23.47
CA ALA A 42 7.16 -3.18 -23.27
C ALA A 42 8.27 -2.30 -23.88
N LYS A 43 7.93 -1.41 -24.83
CA LYS A 43 8.83 -0.40 -25.41
C LYS A 43 8.97 0.83 -24.51
N SER A 44 7.92 1.26 -23.80
CA SER A 44 7.96 2.42 -22.90
C SER A 44 8.72 2.10 -21.61
N ARG A 45 8.65 0.86 -21.13
CA ARG A 45 9.36 0.39 -19.93
C ARG A 45 10.88 0.35 -20.10
N ARG A 46 11.37 0.05 -21.31
CA ARG A 46 12.82 0.02 -21.64
C ARG A 46 13.46 1.41 -21.75
N ASN A 47 12.73 2.48 -21.46
CA ASN A 47 13.19 3.86 -21.67
C ASN A 47 12.87 4.79 -20.49
N LEU A 48 12.83 4.23 -19.28
CA LEU A 48 12.61 4.97 -18.04
C LEU A 48 13.95 5.40 -17.42
N ARG A 49 13.94 6.58 -16.83
CA ARG A 49 15.00 7.09 -15.94
C ARG A 49 14.50 7.09 -14.52
N TRP A 50 15.41 6.76 -13.62
CA TRP A 50 15.18 6.75 -12.18
C TRP A 50 16.17 7.69 -11.51
N THR A 51 15.64 8.60 -10.73
CA THR A 51 16.41 9.51 -9.89
C THR A 51 15.99 9.28 -8.44
N PHE A 52 16.98 9.22 -7.55
CA PHE A 52 16.79 9.09 -6.11
C PHE A 52 17.35 10.30 -5.38
N PHE A 53 16.58 10.78 -4.42
CA PHE A 53 16.95 11.82 -3.48
C PHE A 53 16.85 11.23 -2.07
N SER A 54 18.00 10.97 -1.45
CA SER A 54 18.04 10.41 -0.10
C SER A 54 17.59 11.44 0.93
N ALA A 55 16.86 10.99 1.94
CA ALA A 55 16.57 11.81 3.12
C ALA A 55 17.82 11.98 4.02
N LEU A 56 18.78 11.07 3.94
CA LEU A 56 19.97 11.00 4.80
C LEU A 56 21.23 11.61 4.14
N ALA A 57 21.25 11.71 2.82
CA ALA A 57 22.39 12.25 2.05
C ALA A 57 21.89 13.23 0.97
N PRO A 58 22.17 14.54 1.09
CA PRO A 58 21.79 15.52 0.09
C PRO A 58 22.49 15.25 -1.26
N GLY A 59 21.72 15.16 -2.34
CA GLY A 59 22.24 15.00 -3.69
C GLY A 59 21.35 14.16 -4.59
N GLU A 60 21.40 14.44 -5.89
CA GLU A 60 20.72 13.62 -6.90
C GLU A 60 21.56 12.37 -7.21
N LYS A 61 20.98 11.18 -7.03
CA LYS A 61 21.57 9.93 -7.49
C LYS A 61 20.78 9.37 -8.67
N LYS A 62 21.42 9.24 -9.84
CA LYS A 62 20.86 8.52 -10.99
C LYS A 62 21.01 7.02 -10.76
N LEU A 63 19.94 6.27 -10.97
CA LEU A 63 19.86 4.83 -10.71
C LEU A 63 19.63 4.01 -12.00
N ASP A 64 19.73 4.59 -13.19
CA ASP A 64 19.44 3.91 -14.45
C ASP A 64 20.57 2.94 -14.88
N ASP A 65 20.18 1.76 -15.38
CA ASP A 65 21.08 0.67 -15.79
C ASP A 65 21.32 0.60 -17.32
N ASN A 66 20.94 1.65 -18.06
CA ASN A 66 20.90 1.70 -19.54
C ASN A 66 19.95 0.69 -20.24
N PHE A 67 19.32 -0.25 -19.54
CA PHE A 67 18.40 -1.25 -20.13
C PHE A 67 16.92 -0.99 -19.82
N GLY A 68 16.63 0.05 -19.04
CA GLY A 68 15.28 0.44 -18.68
C GLY A 68 14.77 -0.34 -17.50
N MET A 69 15.47 -0.17 -16.37
CA MET A 69 15.07 -0.64 -15.04
C MET A 69 13.56 -0.47 -14.81
N THR A 70 12.88 -1.59 -14.57
CA THR A 70 11.45 -1.62 -14.25
C THR A 70 11.16 -1.87 -12.78
N SER A 71 12.17 -2.26 -12.02
CA SER A 71 12.02 -2.51 -10.59
C SER A 71 13.31 -2.20 -9.85
N LEU A 72 13.18 -1.74 -8.60
CA LEU A 72 14.26 -1.50 -7.68
C LEU A 72 13.99 -2.24 -6.37
N GLN A 73 14.96 -3.01 -5.90
CA GLN A 73 14.94 -3.64 -4.58
C GLN A 73 15.60 -2.71 -3.57
N LEU A 74 14.90 -2.43 -2.48
CA LEU A 74 15.41 -1.66 -1.35
C LEU A 74 15.92 -2.65 -0.30
N THR A 75 17.15 -2.46 0.15
CA THR A 75 17.83 -3.37 1.10
C THR A 75 18.31 -2.67 2.35
N THR A 76 18.55 -1.36 2.27
CA THR A 76 19.09 -0.57 3.38
C THR A 76 18.24 0.67 3.67
N VAL A 77 18.29 1.15 4.92
CA VAL A 77 17.61 2.38 5.33
C VAL A 77 18.17 3.63 4.64
N ALA A 78 19.39 3.57 4.07
CA ALA A 78 19.98 4.65 3.28
C ALA A 78 19.25 4.91 1.96
N GLU A 79 18.48 3.94 1.49
CA GLU A 79 17.66 3.99 0.28
C GLU A 79 16.27 4.58 0.55
N VAL A 80 16.01 5.05 1.78
CA VAL A 80 14.78 5.76 2.12
C VAL A 80 14.87 7.20 1.59
N GLY A 81 13.83 7.63 0.87
CA GLY A 81 13.80 8.95 0.25
C GLY A 81 12.78 9.07 -0.87
N LEU A 82 13.00 10.05 -1.75
CA LEU A 82 12.12 10.32 -2.89
C LEU A 82 12.73 9.73 -4.16
N TYR A 83 11.95 8.87 -4.82
CA TYR A 83 12.25 8.33 -6.13
C TYR A 83 11.40 9.02 -7.18
N VAL A 84 12.03 9.43 -8.28
CA VAL A 84 11.39 10.10 -9.39
C VAL A 84 11.63 9.30 -10.66
N ILE A 85 10.55 8.89 -11.31
CA ILE A 85 10.57 8.02 -12.49
C ILE A 85 9.97 8.79 -13.67
N TYR A 86 10.70 8.86 -14.78
CA TYR A 86 10.26 9.63 -15.97
C TYR A 86 10.85 9.09 -17.28
N PRO A 87 10.24 9.37 -18.45
CA PRO A 87 10.75 8.92 -19.75
C PRO A 87 12.06 9.62 -20.19
N ARG A 88 13.01 8.86 -20.76
CA ARG A 88 14.31 9.36 -21.26
C ARG A 88 14.20 10.45 -22.33
N GLN A 89 13.22 10.35 -23.24
CA GLN A 89 13.14 11.18 -24.45
C GLN A 89 12.43 12.53 -24.27
N ARG A 90 11.61 12.71 -23.23
CA ARG A 90 10.78 13.93 -23.09
C ARG A 90 11.17 14.84 -21.94
N GLY A 91 12.12 14.42 -21.10
CA GLY A 91 12.54 15.16 -19.91
C GLY A 91 11.39 15.46 -18.95
N PHE A 92 11.66 16.28 -17.94
CA PHE A 92 10.68 16.66 -16.91
C PHE A 92 9.50 17.51 -17.44
N GLN A 93 9.64 18.09 -18.64
CA GLN A 93 8.82 19.21 -19.13
C GLN A 93 7.72 18.80 -20.12
N ARG A 94 7.83 17.62 -20.76
CA ARG A 94 6.87 17.16 -21.81
C ARG A 94 6.44 15.70 -21.66
N GLY A 95 6.81 15.05 -20.56
CA GLY A 95 6.48 13.66 -20.24
C GLY A 95 5.67 13.53 -18.96
N TRP A 96 5.18 12.32 -18.67
CA TRP A 96 4.66 12.00 -17.35
C TRP A 96 5.83 11.83 -16.36
N VAL A 97 5.58 12.14 -15.09
CA VAL A 97 6.53 11.95 -13.99
C VAL A 97 5.81 11.22 -12.87
N GLN A 98 6.46 10.21 -12.31
CA GLN A 98 5.97 9.51 -11.12
C GLN A 98 6.87 9.83 -9.93
N TYR A 99 6.23 10.12 -8.79
CA TYR A 99 6.88 10.26 -7.50
C TYR A 99 6.57 9.05 -6.62
N VAL A 100 7.61 8.42 -6.07
CA VAL A 100 7.51 7.33 -5.11
C VAL A 100 8.24 7.80 -3.85
N ARG A 101 7.51 7.96 -2.75
CA ARG A 101 8.08 8.36 -1.46
C ARG A 101 8.28 7.10 -0.63
N VAL A 102 9.52 6.73 -0.37
CA VAL A 102 9.84 5.68 0.59
C VAL A 102 10.06 6.34 1.95
N ILE A 103 9.37 5.86 2.97
CA ILE A 103 9.57 6.28 4.37
C ILE A 103 10.03 5.11 5.20
N LEU A 104 10.80 5.40 6.25
CA LEU A 104 11.20 4.41 7.24
C LEU A 104 10.17 4.39 8.37
N SER A 105 9.63 3.21 8.66
CA SER A 105 8.85 2.98 9.89
C SER A 105 9.77 3.03 11.11
N GLU A 106 9.26 3.53 12.24
CA GLU A 106 9.99 3.57 13.51
C GLU A 106 10.21 2.18 14.11
N CYS A 107 9.31 1.25 13.81
CA CYS A 107 9.38 -0.11 14.30
C CYS A 107 9.41 -1.13 13.16
N PRO A 108 9.98 -2.33 13.41
CA PRO A 108 9.80 -3.48 12.53
C PRO A 108 8.33 -3.76 12.27
N LYS A 109 8.04 -4.35 11.10
CA LYS A 109 6.68 -4.65 10.66
C LYS A 109 5.89 -5.41 11.72
N GLY A 110 4.72 -4.89 12.09
CA GLY A 110 3.85 -5.48 13.11
C GLY A 110 4.20 -5.12 14.56
N TYR A 111 5.24 -4.33 14.80
CA TYR A 111 5.65 -3.91 16.14
C TYR A 111 5.36 -2.43 16.38
N PHE A 112 5.20 -2.07 17.66
CA PHE A 112 4.93 -0.71 18.13
C PHE A 112 5.60 -0.47 19.48
N HIS A 113 5.64 0.81 19.90
CA HIS A 113 6.08 1.22 21.23
C HIS A 113 5.16 2.28 21.82
N GLU A 114 5.04 2.28 23.15
CA GLU A 114 4.43 3.39 23.90
C GLU A 114 5.53 4.34 24.42
N THR A 115 6.59 3.76 24.99
CA THR A 115 7.83 4.45 25.38
C THR A 115 9.00 3.49 25.17
N GLY A 116 10.11 3.98 24.64
CA GLY A 116 11.34 3.17 24.46
C GLY A 116 11.30 2.26 23.21
N PRO A 117 11.89 1.06 23.28
CA PRO A 117 12.04 0.18 22.10
C PRO A 117 10.72 -0.50 21.69
N CYS A 118 10.67 -0.99 20.45
CA CYS A 118 9.51 -1.62 19.81
C CYS A 118 9.15 -3.01 20.37
N ASN A 119 8.77 -3.05 21.65
CA ASN A 119 8.47 -4.27 22.38
C ASN A 119 7.01 -4.73 22.23
N GLY A 120 6.10 -3.88 21.75
CA GLY A 120 4.70 -4.24 21.51
C GLY A 120 4.55 -5.00 20.20
N GLY A 121 3.97 -6.20 20.21
CA GLY A 121 3.73 -7.02 19.02
C GLY A 121 4.29 -8.45 19.12
N PRO A 122 4.27 -9.24 18.03
CA PRO A 122 3.84 -8.87 16.67
C PRO A 122 2.32 -8.80 16.53
N ILE A 123 1.84 -7.77 15.85
CA ILE A 123 0.43 -7.58 15.48
C ILE A 123 0.28 -7.75 13.97
N VAL A 124 -0.77 -8.47 13.58
CA VAL A 124 -1.18 -8.63 12.18
C VAL A 124 -2.50 -7.90 11.98
N CYS A 125 -2.44 -6.75 11.30
CA CYS A 125 -3.62 -6.05 10.85
C CYS A 125 -4.20 -6.76 9.61
N GLN A 126 -5.51 -6.93 9.58
CA GLN A 126 -6.24 -7.57 8.50
C GLN A 126 -6.52 -6.58 7.36
N HIS A 127 -6.91 -7.10 6.18
CA HIS A 127 -7.32 -6.31 5.02
C HIS A 127 -6.34 -5.20 4.60
N GLY A 128 -5.04 -5.43 4.77
CA GLY A 128 -4.00 -4.45 4.41
C GLY A 128 -3.90 -3.25 5.36
N GLY A 129 -4.49 -3.34 6.56
CA GLY A 129 -4.22 -2.38 7.63
C GLY A 129 -2.74 -2.37 8.03
N VAL A 130 -2.31 -1.26 8.61
CA VAL A 130 -0.90 -1.03 8.98
C VAL A 130 -0.80 -0.70 10.46
N VAL A 131 0.10 -1.36 11.19
CA VAL A 131 0.33 -1.07 12.62
C VAL A 131 0.85 0.35 12.75
N ASN A 132 0.25 1.12 13.66
CA ASN A 132 0.81 2.41 14.03
C ASN A 132 1.97 2.20 15.01
N PRO A 133 3.21 2.58 14.67
CA PRO A 133 4.35 2.32 15.54
C PRO A 133 4.31 3.15 16.83
N ARG A 134 3.54 4.25 16.88
CA ARG A 134 3.37 5.09 18.06
C ARG A 134 1.98 4.90 18.69
N PHE A 135 1.95 4.31 19.87
CA PHE A 135 0.74 4.18 20.69
C PHE A 135 0.48 5.47 21.51
N PRO A 136 -0.77 5.90 21.82
CA PRO A 136 -2.08 5.29 21.58
C PRO A 136 -2.91 6.05 20.52
N ALA A 137 -2.83 5.66 19.24
CA ALA A 137 -3.68 6.23 18.18
C ALA A 137 -4.56 5.18 17.47
N GLY A 138 -4.77 4.02 18.10
CA GLY A 138 -5.33 2.83 17.48
C GLY A 138 -4.20 1.89 17.03
N LEU A 139 -4.31 0.61 17.40
CA LEU A 139 -3.26 -0.39 17.15
C LEU A 139 -2.96 -0.55 15.65
N CYS A 140 -4.03 -0.61 14.84
CA CYS A 140 -3.97 -0.64 13.40
C CYS A 140 -4.64 0.61 12.81
N THR A 141 -3.99 1.20 11.79
CA THR A 141 -4.59 2.16 10.88
C THR A 141 -5.32 1.37 9.79
N CYS A 142 -6.64 1.48 9.74
CA CYS A 142 -7.47 0.65 8.87
C CYS A 142 -7.73 1.27 7.50
N PRO A 143 -7.74 0.45 6.43
CA PRO A 143 -8.16 0.92 5.13
C PRO A 143 -9.63 1.38 5.16
N PRO A 144 -10.04 2.26 4.23
CA PRO A 144 -11.45 2.57 4.02
C PRO A 144 -12.27 1.28 3.82
N GLY A 145 -13.47 1.22 4.37
CA GLY A 145 -14.34 0.04 4.34
C GLY A 145 -14.06 -1.01 5.41
N TYR A 146 -13.09 -0.79 6.31
CA TYR A 146 -12.78 -1.71 7.41
C TYR A 146 -12.59 -0.99 8.74
N ALA A 147 -12.93 -1.67 9.83
CA ALA A 147 -12.78 -1.16 11.19
C ALA A 147 -12.44 -2.26 12.19
N GLY A 148 -12.26 -1.84 13.44
CA GLY A 148 -11.87 -2.68 14.56
C GLY A 148 -10.38 -2.60 14.86
N PRO A 149 -9.96 -3.12 16.03
CA PRO A 149 -8.58 -3.00 16.50
C PRO A 149 -7.54 -3.63 15.55
N LEU A 150 -7.94 -4.62 14.75
CA LEU A 150 -7.11 -5.30 13.76
C LEU A 150 -7.66 -5.16 12.34
N CYS A 151 -8.58 -4.21 12.09
CA CYS A 151 -9.24 -4.04 10.79
C CYS A 151 -9.98 -5.29 10.29
N GLN A 152 -10.45 -6.12 11.22
CA GLN A 152 -11.08 -7.41 10.93
C GLN A 152 -12.55 -7.30 10.51
N HIS A 153 -13.19 -6.17 10.78
CA HIS A 153 -14.60 -5.98 10.53
C HIS A 153 -14.81 -5.22 9.22
N PRO A 154 -15.39 -5.84 8.18
CA PRO A 154 -15.86 -5.09 7.02
C PRO A 154 -17.03 -4.19 7.46
N ILE A 155 -16.97 -2.93 7.06
CA ILE A 155 -18.01 -1.92 7.28
C ILE A 155 -18.51 -1.39 5.93
N ASN A 156 -19.28 -0.30 5.90
CA ASN A 156 -19.72 0.26 4.62
C ASN A 156 -18.52 0.79 3.82
N ALA A 157 -18.55 0.58 2.51
CA ALA A 157 -17.42 0.92 1.62
C ALA A 157 -17.10 2.42 1.57
N ASP A 158 -18.10 3.27 1.79
CA ASP A 158 -17.95 4.72 1.88
C ASP A 158 -17.41 5.17 3.23
N GLN A 159 -17.36 4.30 4.23
CA GLN A 159 -16.91 4.63 5.58
C GLN A 159 -15.39 4.49 5.75
N PHE A 160 -14.81 5.38 6.55
CA PHE A 160 -13.37 5.37 6.85
C PHE A 160 -13.07 5.98 8.24
N GLY A 161 -11.81 5.88 8.63
CA GLY A 161 -11.34 6.14 9.99
C GLY A 161 -11.28 4.85 10.82
N ASN A 162 -10.53 4.87 11.93
CA ASN A 162 -10.24 3.65 12.71
C ASN A 162 -11.51 2.89 13.19
N ASN A 163 -12.64 3.60 13.33
CA ASN A 163 -13.92 3.04 13.75
C ASN A 163 -15.05 3.27 12.71
N GLY A 164 -14.72 3.63 11.46
CA GLY A 164 -15.74 3.89 10.42
C GLY A 164 -16.58 5.16 10.64
N GLN A 165 -16.06 6.13 11.41
CA GLN A 165 -16.80 7.30 11.85
C GLN A 165 -17.03 8.37 10.76
N PHE A 166 -16.36 8.27 9.62
CA PHE A 166 -16.49 9.22 8.51
C PHE A 166 -17.13 8.52 7.31
N SER A 167 -18.05 9.18 6.60
CA SER A 167 -18.69 8.66 5.37
C SER A 167 -18.43 9.60 4.19
N LEU A 168 -17.98 9.04 3.06
CA LEU A 168 -17.84 9.77 1.79
C LEU A 168 -19.19 10.23 1.23
N VAL A 169 -20.25 9.43 1.44
CA VAL A 169 -21.59 9.78 0.96
C VAL A 169 -22.08 11.02 1.71
N ASP A 170 -21.94 11.03 3.04
CA ASP A 170 -22.37 12.16 3.87
C ASP A 170 -21.56 13.43 3.58
N MET A 171 -20.24 13.30 3.36
CA MET A 171 -19.35 14.45 3.15
C MET A 171 -19.39 15.00 1.73
N LEU A 172 -19.49 14.14 0.72
CA LEU A 172 -19.24 14.48 -0.69
C LEU A 172 -20.36 14.06 -1.63
N GLY A 173 -21.40 13.36 -1.15
CA GLY A 173 -22.50 12.87 -1.99
C GLY A 173 -22.06 11.83 -3.03
N THR A 174 -20.94 11.13 -2.81
CA THR A 174 -20.37 10.16 -3.74
C THR A 174 -19.95 8.87 -3.04
N SER A 175 -20.05 7.75 -3.77
CA SER A 175 -19.58 6.44 -3.32
C SER A 175 -18.07 6.23 -3.47
N GLY A 176 -17.32 7.29 -3.82
CA GLY A 176 -15.85 7.29 -3.79
C GLY A 176 -15.14 7.23 -5.14
N ARG A 177 -15.88 7.26 -6.26
CA ARG A 177 -15.25 7.41 -7.59
C ARG A 177 -14.52 8.75 -7.65
N GLY A 178 -13.27 8.73 -8.09
CA GLY A 178 -12.46 9.94 -8.20
C GLY A 178 -11.78 10.37 -6.89
N ILE A 179 -12.02 9.65 -5.78
CA ILE A 179 -11.58 10.05 -4.45
C ILE A 179 -10.35 9.27 -4.01
N THR A 180 -9.29 10.01 -3.72
CA THR A 180 -8.10 9.52 -3.01
C THR A 180 -8.25 9.84 -1.53
N ILE A 181 -8.11 8.83 -0.68
CA ILE A 181 -8.15 8.96 0.78
C ILE A 181 -6.70 8.91 1.29
N SER A 182 -6.28 9.98 1.96
CA SER A 182 -4.98 10.08 2.63
C SER A 182 -5.14 9.79 4.11
N GLN A 183 -4.39 8.80 4.60
CA GLN A 183 -4.36 8.40 6.01
C GLN A 183 -2.99 8.70 6.63
N SER A 184 -2.91 8.51 7.95
CA SER A 184 -1.68 8.67 8.72
C SER A 184 -0.57 7.74 8.23
N ILE A 185 0.68 8.16 8.41
CA ILE A 185 1.85 7.30 8.29
C ILE A 185 1.76 6.19 9.36
N PRO A 186 2.02 4.91 9.05
CA PRO A 186 2.67 4.39 7.85
C PRO A 186 1.72 3.90 6.74
N PHE A 187 0.42 4.20 6.81
CA PHE A 187 -0.55 3.73 5.82
C PHE A 187 -0.39 4.44 4.47
N GLY A 188 -0.42 5.77 4.46
CA GLY A 188 -0.31 6.56 3.23
C GLY A 188 -1.65 6.82 2.54
N THR A 189 -1.69 6.69 1.21
CA THR A 189 -2.87 7.08 0.41
C THR A 189 -3.40 5.92 -0.40
N THR A 190 -4.72 5.79 -0.49
CA THR A 190 -5.38 4.77 -1.31
C THR A 190 -6.68 5.30 -1.92
N CYS A 191 -7.23 4.59 -2.90
CA CYS A 191 -8.56 4.89 -3.41
C CYS A 191 -9.66 4.38 -2.47
N ALA A 192 -10.86 4.94 -2.59
CA ALA A 192 -12.04 4.36 -1.98
C ALA A 192 -12.24 2.90 -2.45
N PRO A 193 -12.84 2.01 -1.62
CA PRO A 193 -13.05 0.61 -1.96
C PRO A 193 -13.88 0.47 -3.24
N GLY A 194 -13.50 -0.47 -4.09
CA GLY A 194 -14.14 -0.66 -5.39
C GLY A 194 -13.53 0.18 -6.52
N PHE A 195 -12.55 1.04 -6.21
CA PHE A 195 -11.88 1.89 -7.19
C PHE A 195 -10.36 1.73 -7.17
N TRP A 196 -9.74 1.96 -8.33
CA TRP A 196 -8.30 1.96 -8.52
C TRP A 196 -7.88 2.90 -9.64
N GLY A 197 -6.57 3.03 -9.77
CA GLY A 197 -5.90 3.73 -10.85
C GLY A 197 -5.66 5.20 -10.52
N VAL A 198 -4.93 5.89 -11.40
CA VAL A 198 -4.60 7.31 -11.19
C VAL A 198 -5.88 8.13 -11.12
N GLY A 199 -6.07 8.80 -9.99
CA GLY A 199 -7.30 9.57 -9.71
C GLY A 199 -8.52 8.70 -9.41
N CYS A 200 -8.37 7.42 -9.06
CA CYS A 200 -9.43 6.56 -8.52
C CYS A 200 -10.69 6.47 -9.38
N GLN A 201 -10.54 6.51 -10.70
CA GLN A 201 -11.67 6.53 -11.63
C GLN A 201 -12.09 5.15 -12.14
N LYS A 202 -11.20 4.16 -12.09
CA LYS A 202 -11.46 2.82 -12.62
C LYS A 202 -12.14 1.98 -11.54
N LYS A 203 -13.17 1.22 -11.92
CA LYS A 203 -13.79 0.23 -11.01
C LYS A 203 -12.93 -1.03 -10.92
N CYS A 204 -13.04 -1.75 -9.81
CA CYS A 204 -12.47 -3.09 -9.70
C CYS A 204 -13.04 -4.00 -10.79
N SER A 205 -12.17 -4.84 -11.33
CA SER A 205 -12.60 -5.94 -12.19
C SER A 205 -13.22 -7.04 -11.33
N ASP A 206 -14.07 -7.85 -11.94
CA ASP A 206 -14.68 -8.99 -11.26
C ASP A 206 -13.61 -9.90 -10.64
N GLY A 207 -13.88 -10.38 -9.42
CA GLY A 207 -12.93 -11.17 -8.64
C GLY A 207 -11.89 -10.35 -7.84
N PHE A 208 -11.94 -9.01 -7.88
CA PHE A 208 -11.09 -8.15 -7.06
C PHE A 208 -11.91 -7.15 -6.24
N PHE A 209 -11.41 -6.80 -5.06
CA PHE A 209 -12.11 -5.89 -4.14
C PHE A 209 -11.16 -5.05 -3.28
N GLY A 210 -11.76 -4.20 -2.45
CA GLY A 210 -11.08 -3.34 -1.49
C GLY A 210 -10.52 -2.07 -2.12
N PRO A 211 -9.84 -1.25 -1.30
CA PRO A 211 -9.22 -0.01 -1.75
C PRO A 211 -8.05 -0.30 -2.71
N GLY A 212 -8.06 0.34 -3.87
CA GLY A 212 -7.07 0.07 -4.93
C GLY A 212 -7.23 -1.30 -5.59
N CYS A 213 -8.33 -2.03 -5.32
CA CYS A 213 -8.59 -3.38 -5.82
C CYS A 213 -7.45 -4.37 -5.50
N ALA A 214 -6.86 -4.23 -4.31
CA ALA A 214 -5.65 -4.95 -3.90
C ALA A 214 -5.92 -6.41 -3.48
N PHE A 215 -7.18 -6.81 -3.27
CA PHE A 215 -7.53 -8.12 -2.76
C PHE A 215 -8.28 -8.96 -3.80
N VAL A 216 -8.08 -10.27 -3.75
CA VAL A 216 -8.71 -11.27 -4.63
C VAL A 216 -9.88 -11.92 -3.90
N CYS A 217 -11.05 -12.02 -4.55
CA CYS A 217 -12.20 -12.71 -3.99
C CYS A 217 -11.95 -14.24 -3.95
N HIS A 218 -12.16 -14.86 -2.80
CA HIS A 218 -12.17 -16.33 -2.66
C HIS A 218 -13.55 -16.84 -2.22
N CYS A 219 -14.60 -16.35 -2.87
CA CYS A 219 -15.96 -16.84 -2.71
C CYS A 219 -16.20 -18.08 -3.58
N VAL A 220 -17.22 -18.87 -3.24
CA VAL A 220 -17.66 -20.04 -4.04
C VAL A 220 -17.94 -19.66 -5.50
N ASP A 221 -18.61 -18.53 -5.71
CA ASP A 221 -18.95 -18.00 -7.04
C ASP A 221 -17.88 -17.06 -7.62
N ARG A 222 -16.77 -16.85 -6.89
CA ARG A 222 -15.69 -15.89 -7.19
C ARG A 222 -16.11 -14.42 -7.26
N PHE A 223 -17.36 -14.08 -6.94
CA PHE A 223 -17.86 -12.71 -6.89
C PHE A 223 -18.01 -12.27 -5.43
N CYS A 224 -17.41 -11.14 -5.09
CA CYS A 224 -17.50 -10.58 -3.75
C CYS A 224 -17.94 -9.11 -3.79
N SER A 225 -18.45 -8.62 -2.65
CA SER A 225 -18.73 -7.20 -2.49
C SER A 225 -17.44 -6.36 -2.62
N VAL A 226 -17.58 -5.04 -2.71
CA VAL A 226 -16.43 -4.11 -2.70
C VAL A 226 -15.58 -4.21 -1.41
N THR A 227 -16.11 -4.80 -0.34
CA THR A 227 -15.40 -5.08 0.92
C THR A 227 -15.05 -6.56 1.11
N GLY A 228 -15.25 -7.40 0.08
CA GLY A 228 -14.83 -8.80 0.08
C GLY A 228 -15.84 -9.78 0.65
N VAL A 229 -17.02 -9.30 1.07
CA VAL A 229 -18.06 -10.17 1.65
C VAL A 229 -18.65 -11.06 0.56
N CYS A 230 -18.70 -12.35 0.83
CA CYS A 230 -19.24 -13.38 -0.07
C CYS A 230 -20.70 -13.68 0.27
N ALA A 231 -21.61 -13.59 -0.72
CA ALA A 231 -23.02 -13.91 -0.52
C ALA A 231 -23.25 -15.41 -0.29
N ASN A 232 -22.47 -16.26 -0.96
CA ASN A 232 -22.60 -17.72 -0.95
C ASN A 232 -21.52 -18.42 -0.11
N GLY A 233 -20.86 -17.69 0.79
CA GLY A 233 -19.76 -18.21 1.60
C GLY A 233 -18.43 -18.36 0.86
N CYS A 234 -17.45 -18.88 1.57
CA CYS A 234 -16.08 -19.02 1.09
C CYS A 234 -15.90 -20.27 0.23
N ASP A 235 -14.97 -20.17 -0.73
CA ASP A 235 -14.39 -21.35 -1.35
C ASP A 235 -13.84 -22.31 -0.26
N PRO A 236 -13.90 -23.65 -0.43
CA PRO A 236 -13.55 -24.61 0.62
C PRO A 236 -12.16 -24.45 1.24
N SER A 237 -11.21 -23.82 0.52
CA SER A 237 -9.86 -23.59 1.03
C SER A 237 -9.71 -22.28 1.81
N TRP A 238 -10.80 -21.53 1.99
CA TRP A 238 -10.79 -20.18 2.55
C TRP A 238 -11.85 -20.00 3.64
N GLN A 239 -11.58 -19.08 4.56
CA GLN A 239 -12.45 -18.79 5.71
C GLN A 239 -12.37 -17.30 6.13
N GLY A 240 -13.22 -16.95 7.09
CA GLY A 240 -13.37 -15.61 7.64
C GLY A 240 -14.45 -14.78 6.93
N PRO A 241 -14.74 -13.56 7.43
CA PRO A 241 -15.86 -12.74 6.96
C PRO A 241 -15.74 -12.27 5.50
N THR A 242 -14.54 -12.31 4.94
CA THR A 242 -14.20 -11.87 3.58
C THR A 242 -13.42 -12.94 2.79
N CYS A 243 -13.35 -14.16 3.34
CA CYS A 243 -12.68 -15.31 2.71
C CYS A 243 -11.20 -15.05 2.35
N GLN A 244 -10.46 -14.37 3.23
CA GLN A 244 -9.05 -14.03 3.02
C GLN A 244 -8.07 -14.86 3.87
N TYR A 245 -8.58 -15.81 4.64
CA TYR A 245 -7.74 -16.70 5.44
C TYR A 245 -7.78 -18.11 4.86
N PRO A 246 -6.63 -18.71 4.52
CA PRO A 246 -6.58 -20.12 4.17
C PRO A 246 -7.08 -20.97 5.35
N VAL A 247 -7.80 -22.04 5.03
CA VAL A 247 -8.11 -23.09 6.00
C VAL A 247 -6.83 -23.92 6.26
N PRO A 248 -6.47 -24.19 7.53
CA PRO A 248 -5.28 -24.98 7.89
C PRO A 248 -5.30 -26.42 7.36
#